data_AF-A0AAE0YTN6-F1
#
_entry.id   AF-A0AAE0YTN6-F1
#
_cell.length_a   1.000
_cell.length_b   1.000
_cell.length_c   1.000
_cell.angle_alpha   90.00
_cell.angle_beta   90.00
_cell.angle_gamma   90.00
#
_symmetry.space_group_name_H-M   'P 1'
#
loop_
_entity.id
_entity.type
_entity.pdbx_description
1 polymer ?
#
loop_
_entity_poly.entity_id
_entity_poly.type
_entity_poly.pdbx_seq_one_letter_code
_entity_poly.pdbx_strand_id
1 'polypeptide(L)'
;MDGILKKEILGTVKTHTATIDIQKRGLPHAHILLIMDREHKPITPAIIDEIASVEIADRNKNPLLHQIVTSQYIHGPCVTSTEIAHVWMRGQ
;
A
#
# COMPACT_ATOMS: atom_id res chain seq x y z
N MET A 1 -5.93 10.17 -6.71
CA MET A 1 -6.25 11.16 -5.66
C MET A 1 -7.73 11.41 -5.48
N ASP A 2 -8.52 11.53 -6.55
CA ASP A 2 -9.97 11.77 -6.44
C ASP A 2 -10.74 10.76 -5.56
N GLY A 3 -10.38 9.47 -5.59
CA GLY A 3 -10.97 8.49 -4.68
C GLY A 3 -10.72 8.81 -3.20
N ILE A 4 -9.48 9.15 -2.85
CA ILE A 4 -9.07 9.47 -1.48
C ILE A 4 -9.71 10.78 -1.01
N LEU A 5 -9.69 11.81 -1.85
CA LEU A 5 -10.07 13.18 -1.45
C LEU A 5 -11.54 13.51 -1.68
N LYS A 6 -12.14 13.07 -2.79
CA LYS A 6 -13.52 13.41 -3.16
C LYS A 6 -14.51 12.34 -2.78
N LYS A 7 -14.11 11.06 -2.87
CA LYS A 7 -14.95 9.93 -2.48
C LYS A 7 -14.71 9.50 -1.03
N GLU A 8 -13.77 10.15 -0.34
CA GLU A 8 -13.44 9.91 1.07
C GLU A 8 -13.27 8.42 1.41
N ILE A 9 -12.63 7.63 0.54
CA ILE A 9 -12.50 6.18 0.74
C ILE A 9 -11.72 5.80 2.00
N LEU A 10 -10.92 6.74 2.54
CA LEU A 10 -10.21 6.59 3.82
C LEU A 10 -10.84 7.46 4.92
N GLY A 11 -11.96 8.15 4.65
CA GLY A 11 -12.54 9.19 5.50
C GLY A 11 -12.03 10.59 5.18
N THR A 12 -12.47 11.57 5.97
CA THR A 12 -12.21 13.00 5.69
C THR A 12 -10.74 13.37 5.87
N VAL A 13 -10.14 13.89 4.80
CA VAL A 13 -8.76 14.40 4.77
C VAL A 13 -8.78 15.92 4.87
N LYS A 14 -8.13 16.49 5.90
CA LYS A 14 -8.00 17.94 6.08
C LYS A 14 -7.03 18.57 5.11
N THR A 15 -5.89 17.93 4.89
CA THR A 15 -4.86 18.36 3.95
C THR A 15 -3.96 17.19 3.55
N HIS A 16 -3.21 17.33 2.47
CA HIS A 16 -2.34 16.28 1.95
C HIS A 16 -1.13 16.87 1.21
N THR A 17 -0.08 16.07 1.07
CA THR A 17 1.00 16.31 0.11
C THR A 17 1.33 15.01 -0.61
N ALA A 18 1.76 15.13 -1.87
CA ALA A 18 2.14 13.99 -2.69
C ALA A 18 3.37 14.33 -3.52
N THR A 19 4.35 13.42 -3.54
CA THR A 19 5.48 13.46 -4.46
C THR A 19 5.53 12.17 -5.26
N ILE A 20 6.08 12.25 -6.48
CA ILE A 20 6.31 11.08 -7.33
C ILE A 20 7.81 11.01 -7.58
N ASP A 21 8.41 9.91 -7.16
CA ASP A 21 9.82 9.60 -7.39
C ASP A 21 9.94 8.37 -8.27
N ILE A 22 11.03 8.25 -9.01
CA ILE A 22 11.31 7.04 -9.81
C ILE A 22 12.17 6.10 -8.95
N GLN A 23 11.68 4.89 -8.69
CA GLN A 23 12.44 3.87 -7.97
C GLN A 23 13.65 3.42 -8.79
N LYS A 24 14.66 2.83 -8.13
CA LYS A 24 15.83 2.23 -8.80
C LYS A 24 15.48 1.23 -9.91
N ARG A 25 14.26 0.69 -9.89
CA ARG A 25 13.72 -0.27 -10.87
C ARG A 25 12.90 0.41 -11.99
N GLY A 26 12.95 1.73 -12.10
CA GLY A 26 12.33 2.52 -13.16
C GLY A 26 10.83 2.79 -13.00
N LEU A 27 10.20 2.26 -11.95
CA LEU A 27 8.77 2.47 -11.70
C LEU A 27 8.51 3.76 -10.91
N PRO A 28 7.42 4.48 -11.23
CA PRO A 28 6.98 5.60 -10.43
C PRO A 28 6.51 5.12 -9.06
N HIS A 29 6.95 5.81 -8.01
CA HIS A 29 6.60 5.58 -6.63
C HIS A 29 6.10 6.87 -6.01
N ALA A 30 4.86 6.83 -5.53
CA ALA A 30 4.23 7.98 -4.93
C ALA A 30 4.43 7.95 -3.41
N HIS A 31 5.01 9.02 -2.86
CA HIS A 31 4.95 9.28 -1.42
C HIS A 31 3.72 10.17 -1.16
N ILE A 32 2.71 9.62 -0.48
CA ILE A 32 1.47 10.33 -0.17
C ILE A 32 1.35 10.48 1.33
N LEU A 33 1.28 11.72 1.82
CA LEU A 33 1.02 12.04 3.21
C LEU A 33 -0.38 12.64 3.35
N LEU A 34 -1.22 12.02 4.18
CA LEU A 34 -2.58 12.47 4.45
C LEU A 34 -2.68 12.96 5.90
N ILE A 35 -3.18 14.18 6.10
CA ILE A 35 -3.55 14.71 7.41
C ILE A 35 -5.07 14.59 7.53
N MET A 36 -5.52 13.62 8.30
CA MET A 36 -6.93 13.24 8.43
C MET A 36 -7.64 14.01 9.55
N ASP A 37 -8.96 14.12 9.46
CA ASP A 37 -9.77 14.55 10.60
C ASP A 37 -9.63 13.56 11.77
N ARG A 38 -9.78 14.06 13.01
CA ARG A 38 -9.60 13.25 14.22
C ARG A 38 -10.57 12.08 14.28
N GLU A 39 -11.80 12.26 13.81
CA GLU A 39 -12.85 11.22 13.83
C GLU A 39 -12.57 10.09 12.85
N HIS A 40 -11.84 10.37 11.77
CA HIS A 40 -11.52 9.43 10.70
C HIS A 40 -10.09 8.89 10.79
N LYS A 41 -9.29 9.35 11.76
CA LYS A 41 -7.90 8.96 11.87
C LYS A 41 -7.81 7.50 12.34
N PRO A 42 -7.13 6.62 11.60
CA PRO A 42 -6.89 5.26 12.07
C PRO A 42 -5.90 5.30 13.25
N ILE A 43 -6.36 4.90 14.43
CA ILE A 43 -5.60 4.97 15.69
C ILE A 43 -5.22 3.60 16.26
N THR A 44 -5.80 2.51 15.74
CA THR A 44 -5.48 1.16 16.18
C THR A 44 -4.67 0.42 15.12
N PRO A 45 -3.74 -0.47 15.53
CA PRO A 45 -2.99 -1.30 14.60
C PRO A 45 -3.89 -2.09 13.65
N ALA A 46 -4.99 -2.66 14.15
CA ALA A 46 -5.93 -3.43 13.33
C ALA A 46 -6.55 -2.61 12.18
N ILE A 47 -6.93 -1.35 12.44
CA ILE A 47 -7.47 -0.46 11.40
C ILE A 47 -6.37 -0.06 10.42
N ILE A 48 -5.15 0.20 10.91
CA ILE A 48 -4.00 0.49 10.05
C ILE A 48 -3.70 -0.71 9.15
N ASP A 49 -3.66 -1.92 9.69
CA ASP A 49 -3.43 -3.15 8.92
C ASP A 49 -4.54 -3.39 7.91
N GLU A 50 -5.79 -3.03 8.24
CA GLU A 50 -6.90 -3.12 7.29
C GLU A 50 -6.74 -2.20 6.10
N ILE A 51 -6.33 -0.94 6.34
CA ILE A 51 -6.17 0.09 5.32
C ILE A 51 -4.87 -0.11 4.53
N ALA A 52 -3.80 -0.56 5.19
CA ALA A 52 -2.46 -0.69 4.66
C ALA A 52 -2.08 -2.15 4.35
N SER A 53 -3.05 -3.04 4.20
CA SER A 53 -2.80 -4.39 3.69
C SER A 53 -2.46 -4.37 2.21
N VAL A 54 -1.57 -5.27 1.79
CA VAL A 54 -1.36 -5.54 0.38
C VAL A 54 -1.99 -6.88 0.03
N GLU A 55 -2.63 -6.95 -1.13
CA GLU A 55 -3.10 -8.19 -1.72
C GLU A 55 -2.29 -8.49 -2.99
N ILE A 56 -1.93 -9.77 -3.18
CA ILE A 56 -1.39 -10.22 -4.46
C ILE A 56 -2.55 -10.30 -5.44
N ALA A 57 -2.47 -9.55 -6.54
CA ALA A 57 -3.50 -9.56 -7.57
C ALA A 57 -3.69 -10.97 -8.14
N ASP A 58 -4.93 -11.41 -8.33
CA ASP A 58 -5.24 -12.71 -8.93
C ASP A 58 -4.65 -12.84 -10.34
N ARG A 59 -3.87 -13.91 -10.56
CA ARG A 59 -3.16 -14.18 -11.82
C ARG A 59 -4.09 -14.33 -13.02
N ASN A 60 -5.29 -14.89 -12.81
CA ASN A 60 -6.27 -15.13 -13.87
C ASN A 60 -7.12 -13.89 -14.17
N LYS A 61 -7.44 -13.09 -13.13
CA LYS A 61 -8.25 -11.87 -13.31
C LYS A 61 -7.42 -10.69 -13.80
N ASN A 62 -6.19 -10.54 -13.29
CA ASN A 62 -5.31 -9.40 -13.58
C ASN A 62 -3.85 -9.87 -13.76
N PRO A 63 -3.53 -10.59 -14.86
CA PRO A 63 -2.22 -11.20 -15.08
C PRO A 63 -1.07 -10.18 -15.09
N LEU A 64 -1.29 -8.99 -15.68
CA LEU A 64 -0.29 -7.92 -15.72
C LEU A 64 0.05 -7.40 -14.31
N LEU A 65 -0.99 -7.14 -13.49
CA LEU A 65 -0.78 -6.64 -12.14
C LEU A 65 -0.11 -7.70 -11.27
N HIS A 66 -0.53 -8.97 -11.38
CA HIS A 66 0.13 -10.09 -10.71
C HIS A 66 1.62 -10.16 -11.09
N GLN A 67 1.96 -10.03 -12.38
CA GLN A 67 3.36 -10.03 -12.84
C GLN A 67 4.18 -8.86 -12.28
N ILE A 68 3.62 -7.65 -12.26
CA ILE A 68 4.30 -6.47 -11.71
C ILE A 68 4.50 -6.64 -10.20
N VAL A 69 3.46 -7.04 -9.47
CA VAL A 69 3.51 -7.24 -8.00
C VAL A 69 4.54 -8.29 -7.65
N THR A 70 4.49 -9.46 -8.29
CA THR A 70 5.42 -10.57 -7.99
C THR A 70 6.87 -10.30 -8.39
N SER A 71 7.12 -9.49 -9.42
CA SER A 71 8.51 -9.16 -9.84
C SER A 71 9.14 -7.99 -9.06
N GLN A 72 8.35 -7.11 -8.46
CA GLN A 72 8.84 -5.87 -7.85
C GLN A 72 8.65 -5.81 -6.33
N TYR A 73 7.56 -6.39 -5.79
CA TYR A 73 7.15 -6.23 -4.39
C TYR A 73 7.33 -7.49 -3.54
N ILE A 74 7.62 -8.63 -4.16
CA ILE A 74 8.00 -9.86 -3.44
C ILE A 74 9.52 -9.94 -3.38
N HIS A 75 10.07 -9.84 -2.18
CA HIS A 75 11.48 -10.11 -1.96
C HIS A 75 11.74 -11.63 -2.02
N GLY A 76 12.87 -12.02 -2.62
CA GLY A 76 13.32 -13.42 -2.59
C GLY A 76 13.51 -13.92 -1.15
N PRO A 77 13.58 -15.24 -0.94
CA PRO A 77 13.71 -15.82 0.39
C PRO A 77 14.86 -15.17 1.15
N CYS A 78 14.54 -14.59 2.32
CA CYS A 78 15.54 -13.98 3.19
C CYS A 78 16.41 -15.10 3.74
N VAL A 79 17.67 -15.18 3.29
CA VAL A 79 18.65 -16.10 3.88
C VAL A 79 19.04 -15.56 5.26
N THR A 80 18.53 -16.23 6.29
CA THR A 80 18.96 -16.22 7.70
C THR A 80 18.95 -14.86 8.43
N SER A 81 17.87 -14.57 9.14
CA SER A 81 17.82 -14.39 10.61
C SER A 81 16.48 -13.75 11.00
N THR A 82 15.88 -14.29 12.06
CA THR A 82 14.72 -13.87 12.86
C THR A 82 14.05 -12.54 12.49
N GLU A 83 12.77 -12.61 12.07
CA GLU A 83 11.78 -11.51 12.01
C GLU A 83 12.21 -10.32 11.09
N ILE A 84 11.55 -9.90 10.01
CA ILE A 84 10.13 -9.72 9.69
C ILE A 84 10.09 -9.46 8.17
N ALA A 85 9.24 -10.15 7.40
CA ALA A 85 8.80 -9.64 6.10
C ALA A 85 7.70 -8.60 6.38
N HIS A 86 8.03 -7.30 6.38
CA HIS A 86 7.09 -6.22 6.71
C HIS A 86 6.09 -5.90 5.59
N VAL A 87 5.52 -6.93 4.98
CA VAL A 87 4.37 -6.81 4.09
C VAL A 87 3.43 -7.94 4.45
N TRP A 88 2.46 -7.64 5.32
CA TRP A 88 1.38 -8.56 5.65
C TRP A 88 0.51 -8.76 4.40
N MET A 89 0.70 -9.91 3.74
CA MET A 89 -0.17 -10.34 2.66
C MET A 89 -1.44 -10.92 3.27
N ARG A 90 -2.61 -10.36 2.96
CA ARG A 90 -3.88 -11.05 3.27
C ARG A 90 -4.02 -12.23 2.30
N GLY A 91 -4.14 -13.44 2.84
CA GLY A 91 -4.48 -14.62 2.06
C GLY A 91 -5.92 -14.55 1.58
N GLN A 92 -6.15 -14.97 0.33
CA GLN A 92 -7.51 -15.21 -0.20
C GLN A 92 -8.13 -16.46 0.40
#